data_AF-A0A1G9QUK4-F1
#
_entry.id   AF-A0A1G9QUK4-F1
#
_cell.length_a   1.000
_cell.length_b   1.000
_cell.length_c   1.000
_cell.angle_alpha   90.00
_cell.angle_beta   90.00
_cell.angle_gamma   90.00
#
_symmetry.space_group_name_H-M   'P 1'
#
loop_
_entity.id
_entity.type
_entity.pdbx_description
1 polymer ?
#
loop_
_entity_poly.entity_id
_entity_poly.type
_entity_poly.pdbx_seq_one_letter_code
_entity_poly.pdbx_strand_id
1 'polypeptide(L)'
;MELRDKAYNDYLDGMKYKEIAEKYGVSINTVKSWKQRHNWQRKKGAHKKKKGAPFRNTNSVGHASSVPKQNSNAVKHGLFAKYLPPETAKLVQAIEDTPPIDVLWENICIKYAAIIRAQKLMYVKDQADLTKVLKREKESSGKIKSWEKEYELQFAWDKQAAFLTAQSRAMGTLNNMIKQYEELCRSGQADEEQQLRIEKLKAEVDSIKNDAPDKDAVTFTFDRKSD
;
A
#
# COMPACT_ATOMS: atom_id res chain seq x y z
N MET A 1 8.41 30.25 67.26
CA MET A 1 8.22 29.63 65.93
C MET A 1 6.94 28.83 65.98
N GLU A 2 5.96 29.20 65.17
CA GLU A 2 4.63 28.58 65.13
C GLU A 2 4.74 27.06 64.87
N LEU A 3 3.86 26.27 65.48
CA LEU A 3 3.81 24.80 65.33
C LEU A 3 3.76 24.38 63.85
N ARG A 4 3.03 25.16 63.06
CA ARG A 4 2.86 25.00 61.62
C ARG A 4 4.18 25.14 60.85
N ASP A 5 5.05 26.09 61.22
CA ASP A 5 6.27 26.36 60.47
C ASP A 5 7.30 25.23 60.66
N LYS A 6 7.30 24.62 61.85
CA LYS A 6 8.06 23.40 62.13
C LYS A 6 7.53 22.21 61.33
N ALA A 7 6.21 22.04 61.27
CA ALA A 7 5.56 21.03 60.45
C ALA A 7 5.80 21.22 58.94
N TYR A 8 5.98 22.46 58.49
CA TYR A 8 6.34 22.76 57.10
C TYR A 8 7.76 22.33 56.76
N ASN A 9 8.72 22.54 57.66
CA ASN A 9 10.10 22.08 57.48
C ASN A 9 10.16 20.54 57.42
N ASP A 10 9.50 19.84 58.35
CA ASP A 10 9.38 18.38 58.30
C ASP A 10 8.68 17.90 57.01
N TYR A 11 7.70 18.68 56.52
CA TYR A 11 7.09 18.43 55.23
C TYR A 11 8.07 18.65 54.07
N LEU A 12 8.95 19.64 54.08
CA LEU A 12 9.95 19.81 53.02
C LEU A 12 11.00 18.70 53.05
N ASP A 13 11.35 18.21 54.23
CA ASP A 13 12.32 17.11 54.45
C ASP A 13 11.78 15.74 54.01
N GLY A 14 10.49 15.65 53.68
CA GLY A 14 9.90 14.48 53.04
C GLY A 14 9.01 13.63 53.94
N MET A 15 8.85 13.95 55.23
CA MET A 15 8.03 13.17 56.17
C MET A 15 6.59 13.02 55.69
N LYS A 16 5.97 11.87 55.94
CA LYS A 16 4.56 11.66 55.54
C LYS A 16 3.64 12.48 56.45
N TYR A 17 2.47 12.89 55.94
CA TYR A 17 1.49 13.62 56.75
C TYR A 17 1.08 12.90 58.03
N LYS A 18 1.07 11.56 58.02
CA LYS A 18 0.77 10.76 59.21
C LYS A 18 1.84 10.93 60.30
N GLU A 19 3.12 10.92 59.92
CA GLU A 19 4.26 11.07 60.84
C GLU A 19 4.31 12.49 61.42
N ILE A 20 4.03 13.51 60.60
CA ILE A 20 3.93 14.91 61.05
C ILE A 20 2.77 15.09 62.03
N ALA A 21 1.62 14.48 61.74
CA ALA A 21 0.44 14.52 62.61
C ALA A 21 0.74 13.92 63.99
N GLU A 22 1.39 12.75 64.00
CA GLU A 22 1.77 12.03 65.23
C GLU A 22 2.84 12.79 66.03
N LYS A 23 3.86 13.34 65.36
CA LYS A 23 4.95 14.12 65.97
C LYS A 23 4.47 15.39 66.69
N TYR A 24 3.45 16.06 66.15
CA TYR A 24 2.92 17.31 66.70
C TYR A 24 1.57 17.16 67.41
N GLY A 25 1.08 15.92 67.59
CA GLY A 25 -0.19 15.66 68.29
C GLY A 25 -1.41 16.26 67.60
N VAL A 26 -1.37 16.47 66.28
CA VAL A 26 -2.47 17.05 65.49
C VAL A 26 -3.13 16.00 64.62
N SER A 27 -4.38 16.22 64.23
CA SER A 27 -5.05 15.31 63.29
C SER A 27 -4.38 15.37 61.91
N ILE A 28 -4.40 14.26 61.17
CA ILE A 28 -3.93 14.23 59.78
C ILE A 28 -4.68 15.23 58.88
N ASN A 29 -5.94 15.53 59.21
CA ASN A 29 -6.76 16.52 58.48
C ASN A 29 -6.27 17.94 58.73
N THR A 30 -5.73 18.23 59.92
CA THR A 30 -5.11 19.52 60.24
C THR A 30 -3.89 19.75 59.36
N VAL A 31 -3.01 18.75 59.22
CA VAL A 31 -1.81 18.82 58.36
C VAL A 31 -2.20 18.99 56.88
N LYS A 32 -3.22 18.25 56.41
CA LYS A 32 -3.76 18.42 55.05
C LYS A 32 -4.32 19.83 54.82
N SER A 33 -5.02 20.39 55.81
CA SER A 33 -5.58 21.73 55.73
C SER A 33 -4.49 22.80 55.70
N TRP A 34 -3.41 22.65 56.47
CA TRP A 34 -2.24 23.54 56.38
C TRP A 34 -1.61 23.50 54.99
N LYS A 35 -1.40 22.30 54.43
CA LYS A 35 -0.88 22.13 53.07
C LYS A 35 -1.72 22.86 52.03
N GLN A 36 -3.06 22.80 52.16
CA GLN A 36 -3.98 23.46 51.23
C GLN A 36 -4.01 24.98 51.43
N ARG A 37 -4.19 25.47 52.67
CA ARG A 37 -4.32 26.91 52.98
C ARG A 37 -3.03 27.68 52.72
N HIS A 38 -1.88 27.06 52.96
CA HIS A 38 -0.56 27.70 52.83
C HIS A 38 0.20 27.22 51.59
N ASN A 39 -0.49 26.53 50.66
CA ASN A 39 0.05 26.08 49.38
C ASN A 39 1.43 25.37 49.51
N TRP A 40 1.55 24.41 50.42
CA TRP A 40 2.82 23.70 50.63
C TRP A 40 3.14 22.80 49.43
N GLN A 41 4.22 23.11 48.71
CA GLN A 41 4.68 22.37 47.54
C GLN A 41 6.04 21.70 47.79
N ARG A 42 6.22 20.45 47.33
CA ARG A 42 7.52 19.78 47.28
C ARG A 42 8.07 19.86 45.86
N LYS A 43 9.34 20.21 45.70
CA LYS A 43 10.02 20.21 44.38
C LYS A 43 10.24 18.80 43.81
N LYS A 44 10.19 17.74 44.63
CA LYS A 44 10.29 16.34 44.17
C LYS A 44 8.89 15.79 43.87
N GLY A 45 8.57 15.67 42.58
CA GLY A 45 7.38 14.97 42.10
C GLY A 45 7.37 13.50 42.52
N ALA A 46 6.18 12.90 42.66
CA ALA A 46 6.00 11.50 43.03
C ALA A 46 6.84 10.57 42.14
N HIS A 47 7.42 9.51 42.72
CA HIS A 47 8.10 8.47 41.95
C HIS A 47 7.15 7.93 40.87
N LYS A 48 7.53 8.09 39.60
CA LYS A 48 6.77 7.51 38.48
C LYS A 48 6.76 6.00 38.67
N LYS A 49 5.57 5.40 38.89
CA LYS A 49 5.42 3.95 38.88
C LYS A 49 5.88 3.45 37.50
N LYS A 50 6.88 2.58 37.45
CA LYS A 50 7.27 1.93 36.20
C LYS A 50 6.09 1.07 35.73
N LYS A 51 5.47 1.45 34.60
CA LYS A 51 4.48 0.60 33.91
C LYS A 51 5.24 -0.50 33.17
N GLY A 52 4.88 -1.75 33.40
CA GLY A 52 5.43 -2.89 32.69
C GLY A 52 5.87 -4.02 33.60
N ALA A 53 5.95 -5.22 33.03
CA ALA A 53 6.56 -6.36 33.69
C ALA A 53 8.04 -6.06 34.02
N PRO A 54 8.58 -6.60 35.12
CA PRO A 54 10.00 -6.51 35.44
C PRO A 54 10.86 -6.99 34.25
N PHE A 55 12.01 -6.33 34.05
CA PHE A 55 12.98 -6.76 33.06
C PHE A 55 13.43 -8.19 33.38
N ARG A 56 13.36 -9.11 32.41
CA ARG A 56 13.56 -10.57 32.56
C ARG A 56 12.52 -11.32 33.42
N ASN A 57 11.24 -10.95 33.31
CA ASN A 57 10.16 -11.77 33.86
C ASN A 57 10.13 -13.17 33.21
N THR A 58 10.32 -14.24 34.01
CA THR A 58 10.26 -15.65 33.59
C THR A 58 8.90 -16.31 33.82
N ASN A 59 7.85 -15.56 34.18
CA ASN A 59 6.51 -16.08 34.44
C ASN A 59 5.83 -16.72 33.21
N SER A 60 6.46 -16.71 32.02
CA SER A 60 5.99 -17.40 30.83
C SER A 60 6.69 -18.75 30.58
N VAL A 61 7.75 -19.08 31.33
CA VAL A 61 8.51 -20.32 31.15
C VAL A 61 7.71 -21.49 31.70
N GLY A 62 7.15 -22.31 30.81
CA GLY A 62 6.39 -23.52 31.17
C GLY A 62 4.88 -23.42 30.98
N HIS A 63 4.35 -22.22 30.66
CA HIS A 63 2.99 -22.12 30.15
C HIS A 63 3.01 -22.42 28.65
N ALA A 64 2.18 -23.38 28.21
CA ALA A 64 1.91 -23.57 26.79
C ALA A 64 1.49 -22.20 26.24
N SER A 65 2.17 -21.74 25.19
CA SER A 65 1.81 -20.50 24.53
C SER A 65 0.32 -20.61 24.19
N SER A 66 -0.52 -19.83 24.87
CA SER A 66 -1.96 -19.74 24.56
C SER A 66 -2.21 -19.10 23.20
N VAL A 67 -1.13 -18.80 22.48
CA VAL A 67 -1.06 -18.42 21.09
C VAL A 67 -1.24 -19.68 20.23
N PRO A 68 -2.40 -19.86 19.56
CA PRO A 68 -2.60 -20.97 18.65
C PRO A 68 -1.47 -21.03 17.62
N LYS A 69 -1.06 -22.23 17.23
CA LYS A 69 -0.01 -22.50 16.24
C LYS A 69 -0.51 -22.21 14.81
N GLN A 70 -1.03 -21.00 14.61
CA GLN A 70 -1.57 -20.37 13.39
C GLN A 70 -2.14 -19.00 13.78
N ASN A 71 -1.44 -18.28 14.66
CA ASN A 71 -1.88 -16.97 15.09
C ASN A 71 -1.67 -15.94 13.97
N SER A 72 -2.70 -15.81 13.13
CA SER A 72 -2.82 -14.77 12.11
C SER A 72 -3.20 -13.39 12.68
N ASN A 73 -3.09 -13.15 14.00
CA ASN A 73 -3.45 -11.87 14.63
C ASN A 73 -2.57 -10.68 14.23
N ALA A 74 -1.54 -10.89 13.41
CA ALA A 74 -0.73 -9.81 12.83
C ALA A 74 -1.01 -9.57 11.34
N VAL A 75 -1.85 -10.38 10.70
CA VAL A 75 -2.38 -10.00 9.39
C VAL A 75 -3.56 -9.08 9.68
N LYS A 76 -3.47 -7.83 9.24
CA LYS A 76 -4.63 -6.93 9.22
C LYS A 76 -5.63 -7.51 8.22
N HIS A 77 -6.39 -8.53 8.63
CA HIS A 77 -7.30 -9.25 7.76
C HIS A 77 -8.50 -8.35 7.44
N GLY A 78 -8.40 -7.60 6.34
CA GLY A 78 -9.55 -6.94 5.73
C GLY A 78 -10.62 -7.96 5.31
N LEU A 79 -11.83 -7.46 5.01
CA LEU A 79 -13.01 -8.25 4.61
C LEU A 79 -12.70 -9.36 3.58
N PHE A 80 -11.75 -9.10 2.68
CA PHE A 80 -11.37 -9.97 1.58
C PHE A 80 -10.45 -11.15 1.96
N ALA A 81 -9.72 -11.08 3.08
CA ALA A 81 -8.79 -12.13 3.47
C ALA A 81 -9.49 -13.46 3.83
N LYS A 82 -10.80 -13.44 4.09
CA LYS A 82 -11.62 -14.65 4.32
C LYS A 82 -11.94 -15.42 3.05
N TYR A 83 -11.98 -14.75 1.90
CA TYR A 83 -12.51 -15.30 0.66
C TYR A 83 -11.47 -15.35 -0.46
N LEU A 84 -10.39 -14.56 -0.35
CA LEU A 84 -9.32 -14.53 -1.35
C LEU A 84 -8.17 -15.47 -0.99
N PRO A 85 -7.52 -16.09 -1.98
CA PRO A 85 -6.24 -16.76 -1.80
C PRO A 85 -5.20 -15.83 -1.15
N PRO A 86 -4.22 -16.36 -0.40
CA PRO A 86 -3.24 -15.55 0.33
C PRO A 86 -2.45 -14.58 -0.55
N GLU A 87 -2.14 -14.98 -1.79
CA GLU A 87 -1.46 -14.12 -2.76
C GLU A 87 -2.33 -12.93 -3.18
N THR A 88 -3.58 -13.19 -3.57
CA THR A 88 -4.54 -12.16 -3.98
C THR A 88 -4.89 -11.22 -2.84
N ALA A 89 -5.01 -11.74 -1.61
CA ALA A 89 -5.27 -10.92 -0.43
C ALA A 89 -4.13 -9.91 -0.16
N LYS A 90 -2.86 -10.32 -0.35
CA LYS A 90 -1.71 -9.41 -0.23
C LYS A 90 -1.74 -8.31 -1.28
N LEU A 91 -2.14 -8.62 -2.51
CA LEU A 91 -2.26 -7.64 -3.58
C LEU A 91 -3.35 -6.61 -3.28
N VAL A 92 -4.53 -7.06 -2.85
CA VAL A 92 -5.63 -6.15 -2.48
C VAL A 92 -5.22 -5.22 -1.34
N GLN A 93 -4.53 -5.75 -0.33
CA GLN A 93 -4.04 -4.95 0.79
C GLN A 93 -3.01 -3.91 0.33
N ALA A 94 -2.08 -4.27 -0.55
CA ALA A 94 -1.13 -3.32 -1.12
C ALA A 94 -1.82 -2.20 -1.91
N ILE A 95 -2.92 -2.51 -2.61
CA ILE A 95 -3.73 -1.52 -3.33
C ILE A 95 -4.49 -0.62 -2.34
N GLU A 96 -5.08 -1.17 -1.29
CA GLU A 96 -5.79 -0.40 -0.24
C GLU A 96 -4.87 0.60 0.47
N ASP A 97 -3.60 0.23 0.69
CA ASP A 97 -2.60 1.09 1.34
C ASP A 97 -2.03 2.17 0.38
N THR A 98 -2.33 2.11 -0.92
CA THR A 98 -1.82 3.05 -1.94
C THR A 98 -2.85 4.15 -2.23
N PRO A 99 -2.46 5.43 -2.33
CA PRO A 99 -3.41 6.50 -2.61
C PRO A 99 -4.06 6.32 -4.00
N PRO A 100 -5.35 6.65 -4.17
CA PRO A 100 -6.09 6.39 -5.42
C PRO A 100 -5.45 6.98 -6.68
N ILE A 101 -4.80 8.14 -6.55
CA ILE A 101 -4.10 8.81 -7.66
C ILE A 101 -2.90 7.98 -8.15
N ASP A 102 -2.15 7.35 -7.24
CA ASP A 102 -1.01 6.51 -7.61
C ASP A 102 -1.48 5.18 -8.22
N VAL A 103 -2.58 4.61 -7.73
CA VAL A 103 -3.19 3.42 -8.35
C VAL A 103 -3.64 3.72 -9.78
N LEU A 104 -4.22 4.91 -10.02
CA LEU A 104 -4.59 5.32 -11.37
C LEU A 104 -3.35 5.49 -12.26
N TRP A 105 -2.27 6.08 -11.74
CA TRP A 105 -1.00 6.20 -12.46
C TRP A 105 -0.40 4.83 -12.83
N GLU A 106 -0.33 3.90 -11.88
CA GLU A 106 0.18 2.54 -12.13
C GLU A 106 -0.64 1.84 -13.22
N ASN A 107 -1.96 1.98 -13.20
CA ASN A 107 -2.83 1.46 -14.25
C ASN A 107 -2.57 2.09 -15.62
N ILE A 108 -2.36 3.42 -15.68
CA ILE A 108 -1.98 4.13 -16.90
C ILE A 108 -0.68 3.56 -17.46
N CYS A 109 0.35 3.39 -16.63
CA CYS A 109 1.63 2.81 -17.04
C CYS A 109 1.48 1.38 -17.58
N ILE A 110 0.73 0.52 -16.89
CA ILE A 110 0.48 -0.86 -17.31
C ILE A 110 -0.23 -0.89 -18.68
N LYS A 111 -1.24 -0.03 -18.86
CA LYS A 111 -2.00 0.04 -20.11
C LYS A 111 -1.15 0.55 -21.26
N TYR A 112 -0.36 1.59 -21.04
CA TYR A 112 0.60 2.11 -22.01
C TYR A 112 1.63 1.05 -22.43
N ALA A 113 2.23 0.36 -21.45
CA ALA A 113 3.18 -0.73 -21.71
C ALA A 113 2.53 -1.90 -22.48
N ALA A 114 1.28 -2.26 -22.15
CA ALA A 114 0.53 -3.29 -22.85
C ALA A 114 0.27 -2.93 -24.33
N ILE A 115 -0.05 -1.66 -24.62
CA ILE A 115 -0.22 -1.17 -25.99
C ILE A 115 1.08 -1.29 -26.77
N ILE A 116 2.20 -0.79 -26.23
CA ILE A 116 3.52 -0.90 -26.89
C ILE A 116 3.86 -2.37 -27.17
N ARG A 117 3.66 -3.24 -26.18
CA ARG A 117 3.89 -4.68 -26.35
C ARG A 117 2.98 -5.28 -27.44
N ALA A 118 1.72 -4.86 -27.51
CA ALA A 118 0.79 -5.32 -28.53
C ALA A 118 1.22 -4.91 -29.95
N GLN A 119 1.79 -3.71 -30.13
CA GLN A 119 2.35 -3.29 -31.43
C GLN A 119 3.42 -4.26 -31.94
N LYS A 120 4.27 -4.78 -31.04
CA LYS A 120 5.30 -5.76 -31.39
C LYS A 120 4.73 -7.15 -31.69
N LEU A 121 3.69 -7.57 -30.96
CA LEU A 121 3.09 -8.91 -31.10
C LEU A 121 2.13 -9.02 -32.28
N MET A 122 1.41 -7.95 -32.62
CA MET A 122 0.39 -7.94 -33.67
C MET A 122 0.90 -7.32 -34.99
N TYR A 123 2.21 -7.17 -35.12
CA TYR A 123 2.86 -6.59 -36.30
C TYR A 123 2.53 -7.41 -37.56
N VAL A 124 2.05 -6.72 -38.60
CA VAL A 124 1.82 -7.27 -39.94
C VAL A 124 2.93 -6.77 -40.86
N LYS A 125 3.70 -7.70 -41.44
CA LYS A 125 4.91 -7.34 -42.22
C LYS A 125 4.58 -6.73 -43.58
N ASP A 126 3.68 -7.38 -44.31
CA ASP A 126 3.28 -6.99 -45.66
C ASP A 126 1.92 -7.61 -46.04
N GLN A 127 1.42 -7.32 -47.25
CA GLN A 127 0.12 -7.82 -47.73
C GLN A 127 0.05 -9.36 -47.83
N ALA A 128 1.20 -10.03 -47.99
CA ALA A 128 1.28 -11.48 -48.11
C ALA A 128 1.48 -12.19 -46.76
N ASP A 129 1.51 -11.43 -45.65
CA ASP A 129 1.68 -11.96 -44.29
C ASP A 129 0.47 -12.80 -43.85
N LEU A 130 0.50 -14.08 -44.22
CA LEU A 130 -0.52 -15.07 -43.92
C LEU A 130 -0.08 -15.98 -42.78
N THR A 131 -0.89 -16.01 -41.71
CA THR A 131 -0.70 -16.96 -40.62
C THR A 131 -1.57 -18.19 -40.85
N LYS A 132 -0.96 -19.38 -40.78
CA LYS A 132 -1.64 -20.66 -40.98
C LYS A 132 -1.51 -21.51 -39.72
N VAL A 133 -2.64 -21.82 -39.09
CA VAL A 133 -2.68 -22.63 -37.85
C VAL A 133 -3.44 -23.93 -38.14
N LEU A 134 -2.84 -25.08 -37.80
CA LEU A 134 -3.52 -26.38 -37.93
C LEU A 134 -4.61 -26.46 -36.86
N LYS A 135 -5.87 -26.54 -37.29
CA LYS A 135 -7.03 -26.61 -36.41
C LYS A 135 -7.44 -28.04 -36.13
N ARG A 136 -7.33 -28.91 -37.14
CA ARG A 136 -7.71 -30.32 -37.03
C ARG A 136 -6.91 -31.18 -38.00
N GLU A 137 -6.47 -32.32 -37.50
CA GLU A 137 -5.93 -33.40 -38.31
C GLU A 137 -6.78 -34.65 -38.06
N LYS A 138 -7.22 -35.31 -39.13
CA LYS A 138 -7.85 -36.63 -39.05
C LYS A 138 -7.02 -37.61 -39.86
N GLU A 139 -6.69 -38.72 -39.24
CA GLU A 139 -6.15 -39.89 -39.90
C GLU A 139 -7.24 -40.96 -39.99
N SER A 140 -7.51 -41.47 -41.20
CA SER A 140 -8.45 -42.57 -41.41
C SER A 140 -7.70 -43.86 -41.67
N SER A 141 -7.80 -44.82 -40.75
CA SER A 141 -7.21 -46.16 -40.87
C SER A 141 -8.20 -47.14 -41.53
N GLY A 142 -8.39 -47.03 -42.84
CA GLY A 142 -9.12 -48.00 -43.66
C GLY A 142 -8.21 -48.75 -44.65
N LYS A 143 -8.78 -49.49 -45.61
CA LYS A 143 -8.05 -50.18 -46.70
C LYS A 143 -7.21 -49.22 -47.57
N ILE A 144 -7.50 -47.91 -47.51
CA ILE A 144 -6.74 -46.82 -48.12
C ILE A 144 -6.45 -45.84 -46.99
N LYS A 145 -5.17 -45.55 -46.73
CA LYS A 145 -4.77 -44.48 -45.79
C LYS A 145 -5.13 -43.13 -46.43
N SER A 146 -5.91 -42.33 -45.70
CA SER A 146 -6.25 -40.95 -46.10
C SER A 146 -6.06 -40.01 -44.92
N TRP A 147 -5.51 -38.82 -45.19
CA TRP A 147 -5.31 -37.75 -44.21
C TRP A 147 -6.12 -36.51 -44.62
N GLU A 148 -6.73 -35.87 -43.63
CA GLU A 148 -7.43 -34.59 -43.79
C GLU A 148 -6.84 -33.58 -42.80
N LYS A 149 -6.36 -32.43 -43.32
CA LYS A 149 -5.84 -31.31 -42.51
C LYS A 149 -6.69 -30.08 -42.72
N GLU A 150 -7.33 -29.59 -41.66
CA GLU A 150 -8.07 -28.33 -41.62
C GLU A 150 -7.18 -27.24 -41.02
N TYR A 151 -7.03 -26.13 -41.74
CA TYR A 151 -6.24 -24.99 -41.29
C TYR A 151 -7.11 -23.76 -41.10
N GLU A 152 -6.85 -23.02 -40.03
CA GLU A 152 -7.30 -21.65 -39.87
C GLU A 152 -6.29 -20.70 -40.53
N LEU A 153 -6.79 -19.81 -41.37
CA LEU A 153 -6.00 -18.82 -42.08
C LEU A 153 -6.33 -17.43 -41.53
N GLN A 154 -5.31 -16.68 -41.13
CA GLN A 154 -5.45 -15.27 -40.80
C GLN A 154 -4.69 -14.45 -41.83
N PHE A 155 -5.44 -13.69 -42.64
CA PHE A 155 -4.88 -12.85 -43.69
C PHE A 155 -4.31 -11.54 -43.10
N ALA A 156 -3.37 -10.94 -43.82
CA ALA A 156 -2.71 -9.70 -43.43
C ALA A 156 -3.71 -8.57 -43.12
N TRP A 157 -4.72 -8.37 -43.98
CA TRP A 157 -5.73 -7.32 -43.79
C TRP A 157 -6.63 -7.58 -42.57
N ASP A 158 -6.96 -8.85 -42.29
CA ASP A 158 -7.77 -9.22 -41.13
C ASP A 158 -7.01 -8.99 -39.82
N LYS A 159 -5.72 -9.38 -39.79
CA LYS A 159 -4.82 -9.12 -38.66
C LYS A 159 -4.67 -7.62 -38.41
N GLN A 160 -4.43 -6.83 -39.47
CA GLN A 160 -4.29 -5.38 -39.39
C GLN A 160 -5.57 -4.70 -38.91
N ALA A 161 -6.73 -5.09 -39.43
CA ALA A 161 -8.02 -4.54 -39.02
C ALA A 161 -8.34 -4.87 -37.55
N ALA A 162 -8.07 -6.11 -37.12
CA ALA A 162 -8.23 -6.54 -35.73
C ALA A 162 -7.29 -5.75 -34.79
N PHE A 163 -6.04 -5.56 -35.20
CA PHE A 163 -5.06 -4.78 -34.46
C PHE A 163 -5.49 -3.32 -34.31
N LEU A 164 -5.84 -2.62 -35.40
CA LEU A 164 -6.28 -1.22 -35.37
C LEU A 164 -7.54 -1.04 -34.50
N THR A 165 -8.47 -1.99 -34.57
CA THR A 165 -9.68 -1.98 -33.73
C THR A 165 -9.35 -2.14 -32.25
N ALA A 166 -8.50 -3.11 -31.91
CA ALA A 166 -8.06 -3.35 -30.53
C ALA A 166 -7.25 -2.17 -29.99
N GLN A 167 -6.34 -1.63 -30.79
CA GLN A 167 -5.48 -0.50 -30.44
C GLN A 167 -6.31 0.78 -30.21
N SER A 168 -7.27 1.09 -31.09
CA SER A 168 -8.15 2.26 -30.94
C SER A 168 -8.93 2.20 -29.63
N ARG A 169 -9.50 1.03 -29.27
CA ARG A 169 -10.20 0.83 -27.99
C ARG A 169 -9.27 1.01 -26.78
N ALA A 170 -8.07 0.41 -26.83
CA ALA A 170 -7.08 0.52 -25.77
C ALA A 170 -6.62 1.98 -25.58
N MET A 171 -6.36 2.71 -26.67
CA MET A 171 -6.01 4.13 -26.65
C MET A 171 -7.14 5.00 -26.13
N GLY A 172 -8.40 4.71 -26.49
CA GLY A 172 -9.56 5.40 -25.93
C GLY A 172 -9.63 5.28 -24.41
N THR A 173 -9.36 4.08 -23.89
CA THR A 173 -9.33 3.85 -22.43
C THR A 173 -8.15 4.57 -21.78
N LEU A 174 -6.95 4.49 -22.37
CA LEU A 174 -5.75 5.18 -21.88
C LEU A 174 -5.96 6.70 -21.80
N ASN A 175 -6.50 7.31 -22.86
CA ASN A 175 -6.80 8.75 -22.88
C ASN A 175 -7.82 9.14 -21.81
N ASN A 176 -8.81 8.29 -21.53
CA ASN A 176 -9.77 8.57 -20.46
C ASN A 176 -9.11 8.50 -19.07
N MET A 177 -8.24 7.51 -18.82
CA MET A 177 -7.49 7.43 -17.55
C MET A 177 -6.54 8.63 -17.38
N ILE A 178 -5.85 9.05 -18.45
CA ILE A 178 -5.00 10.26 -18.46
C ILE A 178 -5.82 11.50 -18.09
N LYS A 179 -7.01 11.68 -18.68
CA LYS A 179 -7.90 12.80 -18.35
C LYS A 179 -8.34 12.79 -16.88
N GLN A 180 -8.73 11.62 -16.36
CA GLN A 180 -9.08 11.47 -14.95
C GLN A 180 -7.90 11.82 -14.04
N TYR A 181 -6.69 11.41 -14.42
CA TYR A 181 -5.48 11.73 -13.68
C TYR A 181 -5.20 13.25 -13.67
N GLU A 182 -5.34 13.92 -14.81
CA GLU A 182 -5.22 15.39 -14.89
C GLU A 182 -6.25 16.11 -14.04
N GLU A 183 -7.49 15.62 -14.00
CA GLU A 183 -8.57 16.20 -13.20
C GLU A 183 -8.27 16.07 -11.69
N LEU A 184 -7.80 14.91 -11.25
CA LEU A 184 -7.31 14.71 -9.88
C LEU A 184 -6.14 15.64 -9.58
N CYS A 185 -5.22 15.83 -10.54
CA CYS A 185 -4.11 16.77 -10.36
C CYS A 185 -4.57 18.22 -10.17
N ARG A 186 -5.53 18.67 -10.97
CA ARG A 186 -6.10 20.04 -10.87
C ARG A 186 -6.90 20.27 -9.59
N SER A 187 -7.49 19.22 -9.03
CA SER A 187 -8.25 19.28 -7.77
C SER A 187 -7.38 19.53 -6.52
N GLY A 188 -6.06 19.68 -6.69
CA GLY A 188 -5.11 19.92 -5.59
C GLY A 188 -4.70 18.66 -4.85
N GLN A 189 -5.01 17.48 -5.39
CA GLN A 189 -4.58 16.19 -4.84
C GLN A 189 -3.23 15.71 -5.38
N ALA A 190 -2.54 16.53 -6.18
CA ALA A 190 -1.28 16.15 -6.82
C ALA A 190 -0.15 17.14 -6.60
N ASP A 191 1.05 16.58 -6.50
CA ASP A 191 2.31 17.31 -6.42
C ASP A 191 2.80 17.75 -7.81
N GLU A 192 3.71 18.73 -7.87
CA GLU A 192 4.34 19.20 -9.12
C GLU A 192 4.97 18.05 -9.92
N GLU A 193 5.53 17.05 -9.24
CA GLU A 193 6.11 15.85 -9.88
C GLU A 193 5.06 15.05 -10.67
N GLN A 194 3.84 14.91 -10.14
CA GLN A 194 2.76 14.17 -10.79
C GLN A 194 2.25 14.89 -12.04
N GLN A 195 2.25 16.23 -12.03
CA GLN A 195 1.91 17.04 -13.20
C GLN A 195 2.94 16.89 -14.34
N LEU A 196 4.22 16.88 -14.01
CA LEU A 196 5.29 16.69 -15.00
C LEU A 196 5.25 15.28 -15.62
N ARG A 197 4.95 14.26 -14.81
CA ARG A 197 4.80 12.86 -15.29
C ARG A 197 3.70 12.73 -16.34
N ILE A 198 2.53 13.35 -16.12
CA ILE A 198 1.41 13.26 -17.06
C ILE A 198 1.69 14.03 -18.35
N GLU A 199 2.37 15.17 -18.27
CA GLU A 199 2.76 15.96 -19.44
C GLU A 199 3.74 15.17 -20.34
N LYS A 200 4.77 14.55 -19.73
CA LYS A 200 5.69 13.66 -20.44
C LYS A 200 4.96 12.50 -21.11
N LEU A 201 4.05 11.84 -20.39
CA LEU A 201 3.30 10.72 -20.94
C LEU A 201 2.43 11.12 -22.14
N LYS A 202 1.81 12.29 -22.11
CA LYS A 202 1.01 12.78 -23.24
C LYS A 202 1.87 12.96 -24.49
N ALA A 203 3.07 13.54 -24.34
CA ALA A 203 4.02 13.66 -25.45
C ALA A 203 4.42 12.30 -26.02
N GLU A 204 4.62 11.29 -25.16
CA GLU A 204 4.93 9.92 -25.59
C GLU A 204 3.74 9.25 -26.28
N VAL A 205 2.51 9.38 -25.76
CA VAL A 205 1.30 8.84 -26.38
C VAL A 205 1.05 9.47 -27.76
N ASP A 206 1.30 10.78 -27.89
CA ASP A 206 1.18 11.47 -29.17
C ASP A 206 2.26 11.02 -30.17
N SER A 207 3.46 10.65 -29.71
CA SER A 207 4.47 10.04 -30.59
C SER A 207 4.04 8.66 -31.13
N ILE A 208 3.30 7.86 -30.34
CA ILE A 208 2.78 6.56 -30.80
C ILE A 208 1.74 6.74 -31.90
N LYS A 209 0.92 7.80 -31.86
CA LYS A 209 -0.09 8.06 -32.89
C LYS A 209 0.50 8.40 -34.25
N ASN A 210 1.74 8.91 -34.28
CA ASN A 210 2.38 9.40 -35.49
C ASN A 210 3.36 8.38 -36.12
N ASP A 211 3.34 7.10 -35.70
CA ASP A 211 4.16 6.02 -36.28
C ASP A 211 5.64 6.38 -36.47
N ALA A 212 6.25 7.12 -35.52
CA ALA A 212 7.69 7.33 -35.53
C ALA A 212 8.39 6.04 -35.07
N PRO A 213 9.04 5.28 -35.96
CA PRO A 213 9.51 3.94 -35.67
C PRO A 213 10.94 4.01 -35.16
N ASP A 214 11.22 4.82 -34.14
CA ASP A 214 12.54 4.77 -33.50
C ASP A 214 12.54 5.50 -32.16
N LYS A 215 12.05 4.85 -31.11
CA LYS A 215 12.53 5.10 -29.75
C LYS A 215 12.73 3.77 -29.08
N ASP A 216 14.00 3.45 -28.86
CA ASP A 216 14.48 2.35 -28.03
C ASP A 216 13.59 2.16 -26.80
N ALA A 217 13.37 0.89 -26.46
CA ALA A 217 12.51 0.44 -25.37
C ALA A 217 12.55 1.41 -24.19
N VAL A 218 11.44 2.13 -23.97
CA VAL A 218 11.27 3.03 -22.83
C VAL A 218 11.36 2.16 -21.57
N THR A 219 12.55 2.14 -20.97
CA THR A 219 12.75 1.65 -19.61
C THR A 219 12.09 2.66 -18.70
N PHE A 220 10.86 2.34 -18.26
CA PHE A 220 10.27 3.03 -17.12
C PHE A 220 11.12 2.70 -15.89
N THR A 221 12.07 3.56 -15.56
CA THR A 221 12.74 3.53 -14.26
C THR A 221 11.73 4.08 -13.24
N PHE A 222 11.05 3.16 -12.55
CA PHE A 222 10.15 3.46 -11.44
C PHE A 222 10.96 3.73 -10.17
N ASP A 223 11.81 4.75 -10.19
CA ASP A 223 12.46 5.20 -8.96
C ASP A 223 11.47 6.05 -8.18
N ARG A 224 10.71 5.41 -7.27
CA ARG A 224 10.13 6.14 -6.13
C ARG A 224 11.33 6.71 -5.39
N LYS A 225 11.42 8.05 -5.28
CA LYS A 225 12.34 8.71 -4.35
C LYS A 225 12.23 7.98 -3.01
N SER A 226 13.29 7.28 -2.65
CA SER A 226 13.42 6.73 -1.30
C SER A 226 13.78 7.91 -0.42
N ASP A 227 12.94 8.19 0.57
CA ASP A 227 13.27 9.08 1.70
C ASP A 227 14.51 8.59 2.45
#